data_AF-A0A177SKB1-F1
#
_entry.id   AF-A0A177SKB1-F1
#
_cell.length_a   1.000
_cell.length_b   1.000
_cell.length_c   1.000
_cell.angle_alpha   90.00
_cell.angle_beta   90.00
_cell.angle_gamma   90.00
#
_symmetry.space_group_name_H-M   'P 1'
#
loop_
_entity.id
_entity.type
_entity.pdbx_description
1 polymer ?
#
loop_
_entity_poly.entity_id
_entity_poly.type
_entity_poly.pdbx_seq_one_letter_code
_entity_poly.pdbx_strand_id
1 'polypeptide(L)'
;MIGLSLLSEQDGWLQRSLPSLDLQTFCETHRISLDAFDYDTHTFHDLLDYMDFQEYEHYVFVLQGEGERTLRLVAYLQHEMLHVQFHLIRPNGEVLFGQPDFLNGLFLPQEDMPDSASVPAVHHALLSLMTGVYPASVPHHPQPLRHVYIEDSSLLEKIPASNFQAMTINSVIYFDHPMRHDLPIIELMSRTPILLTFSDRLSPSLDSQLTVLSRDALAERLVDWQQTGRIQNNQSMGILDYATLSGLRVSHRLFFFADGIYADRQKTIQLSADISVDIESFREQQPQPDALASQTELELFPLLYQLAGTFQGTSRFITPYSDLELPRTSGRIGPLTLIGIQNEEGCFAFDRTTLRLFETNEAFLWILEADQKEQFDVLPERLGADYAEAIQHYKELMYHG
;
A
#
# COMPACT_ATOMS: atom_id res chain seq x y z
N MET A 1 -22.28 -25.11 3.12
CA MET A 1 -21.24 -25.12 2.05
C MET A 1 -19.85 -25.21 2.66
N ILE A 2 -18.83 -25.76 1.98
CA ILE A 2 -17.44 -25.76 2.46
C ILE A 2 -16.63 -24.70 1.71
N GLY A 3 -16.07 -23.74 2.44
CA GLY A 3 -15.12 -22.74 1.92
C GLY A 3 -13.68 -23.14 2.21
N LEU A 4 -12.77 -22.76 1.32
CA LEU A 4 -11.33 -22.97 1.50
C LEU A 4 -10.55 -21.75 1.00
N SER A 5 -9.64 -21.24 1.82
CA SER A 5 -8.73 -20.16 1.46
C SER A 5 -7.28 -20.56 1.64
N LEU A 6 -6.44 -20.14 0.71
CA LEU A 6 -4.99 -20.24 0.83
C LEU A 6 -4.43 -18.92 1.33
N LEU A 7 -3.75 -19.00 2.46
CA LEU A 7 -3.22 -17.85 3.15
C LEU A 7 -1.75 -18.07 3.47
N SER A 8 -0.92 -17.07 3.20
CA SER A 8 0.43 -16.99 3.73
C SER A 8 0.50 -15.89 4.79
N GLU A 9 1.25 -16.15 5.86
CA GLU A 9 1.54 -15.18 6.92
C GLU A 9 3.04 -14.95 7.03
N GLN A 10 3.45 -13.69 6.84
CA GLN A 10 4.83 -13.24 6.98
C GLN A 10 4.87 -11.97 7.85
N ASP A 11 5.59 -12.01 8.97
CA ASP A 11 5.64 -10.92 9.97
C ASP A 11 4.23 -10.48 10.43
N GLY A 12 3.30 -11.44 10.50
CA GLY A 12 1.88 -11.20 10.77
C GLY A 12 1.08 -10.59 9.61
N TRP A 13 1.68 -10.21 8.48
CA TRP A 13 0.92 -9.75 7.32
C TRP A 13 0.26 -10.94 6.61
N LEU A 14 -1.05 -10.84 6.33
CA LEU A 14 -1.81 -11.93 5.71
C LEU A 14 -1.84 -11.72 4.19
N GLN A 15 -1.33 -12.65 3.40
CA GLN A 15 -1.40 -12.57 1.94
C GLN A 15 -2.20 -13.73 1.41
N ARG A 16 -3.06 -13.44 0.43
CA ARG A 16 -3.73 -14.47 -0.35
C ARG A 16 -2.72 -15.08 -1.33
N SER A 17 -2.58 -16.39 -1.30
CA SER A 17 -1.82 -17.10 -2.35
C SER A 17 -2.73 -17.40 -3.54
N LEU A 18 -2.17 -17.30 -4.76
CA LEU A 18 -2.88 -17.73 -5.96
C LEU A 18 -2.92 -19.26 -5.99
N PRO A 19 -4.11 -19.89 -6.05
CA PRO A 19 -4.20 -21.34 -6.01
C PRO A 19 -3.68 -21.95 -7.31
N SER A 20 -2.89 -23.03 -7.22
CA SER A 20 -2.47 -23.82 -8.38
C SER A 20 -3.67 -24.41 -9.14
N LEU A 21 -3.45 -24.80 -10.39
CA LEU A 21 -4.47 -25.50 -11.19
C LEU A 21 -4.89 -26.83 -10.55
N ASP A 22 -3.95 -27.53 -9.91
CA ASP A 22 -4.21 -28.80 -9.24
C ASP A 22 -5.14 -28.60 -8.04
N LEU A 23 -4.94 -27.53 -7.27
CA LEU A 23 -5.82 -27.18 -6.17
C LEU A 23 -7.20 -26.72 -6.63
N GLN A 24 -7.27 -25.94 -7.71
CA GLN A 24 -8.55 -25.58 -8.33
C GLN A 24 -9.32 -26.85 -8.74
N THR A 25 -8.65 -27.78 -9.42
CA THR A 25 -9.23 -29.06 -9.83
C THR A 25 -9.66 -29.91 -8.63
N PHE A 26 -8.85 -29.94 -7.56
CA PHE A 26 -9.19 -30.63 -6.32
C PHE A 26 -10.47 -30.07 -5.69
N CYS A 27 -10.57 -28.74 -5.58
CA CYS A 27 -11.71 -28.07 -4.97
C CYS A 27 -12.99 -28.27 -5.79
N GLU A 28 -12.92 -28.16 -7.12
CA GLU A 28 -14.03 -28.46 -8.02
C GLU A 28 -14.51 -29.91 -7.86
N THR A 29 -13.58 -30.87 -7.83
CA THR A 29 -13.87 -32.31 -7.69
C THR A 29 -14.61 -32.61 -6.38
N HIS A 30 -14.19 -31.97 -5.29
CA HIS A 30 -14.74 -32.20 -3.94
C HIS A 30 -15.86 -31.20 -3.57
N ARG A 31 -16.27 -30.33 -4.51
CA ARG A 31 -17.29 -29.29 -4.29
C ARG A 31 -16.96 -28.35 -3.13
N ILE A 32 -15.67 -28.03 -3.00
CA ILE A 32 -15.16 -27.02 -2.07
C ILE A 32 -15.09 -25.71 -2.83
N SER A 33 -15.66 -24.65 -2.25
CA SER A 33 -15.58 -23.30 -2.80
C SER A 33 -14.21 -22.72 -2.45
N LEU A 34 -13.42 -22.41 -3.49
CA LEU A 34 -12.20 -21.61 -3.31
C LEU A 34 -12.57 -20.16 -3.08
N ASP A 35 -12.14 -19.65 -1.95
CA ASP A 35 -12.39 -18.29 -1.52
C ASP A 35 -11.17 -17.41 -1.77
N ALA A 36 -11.45 -16.18 -2.20
CA ALA A 36 -10.47 -15.20 -2.63
C ALA A 36 -10.69 -13.82 -1.99
N PHE A 37 -11.14 -13.78 -0.73
CA PHE A 37 -11.30 -12.55 0.05
C PHE A 37 -10.03 -11.66 0.04
N ASP A 38 -10.22 -10.34 -0.07
CA ASP A 38 -9.13 -9.36 -0.11
C ASP A 38 -8.95 -8.69 1.27
N TYR A 39 -7.92 -9.13 1.98
CA TYR A 39 -7.56 -8.65 3.32
C TYR A 39 -6.96 -7.24 3.35
N ASP A 40 -6.52 -6.69 2.21
CA ASP A 40 -5.87 -5.38 2.15
C ASP A 40 -6.85 -4.22 2.07
N THR A 41 -8.03 -4.47 1.51
CA THR A 41 -9.03 -3.43 1.21
C THR A 41 -10.31 -3.57 2.01
N HIS A 42 -10.63 -4.75 2.53
CA HIS A 42 -11.85 -5.01 3.29
C HIS A 42 -11.61 -5.08 4.80
N THR A 43 -12.63 -4.72 5.55
CA THR A 43 -12.68 -4.69 7.02
C THR A 43 -13.06 -6.05 7.61
N PHE A 44 -13.04 -6.13 8.95
CA PHE A 44 -13.56 -7.29 9.67
C PHE A 44 -15.07 -7.46 9.47
N HIS A 45 -15.82 -6.35 9.41
CA HIS A 45 -17.26 -6.41 9.13
C HIS A 45 -17.54 -6.95 7.74
N ASP A 46 -16.80 -6.47 6.73
CA ASP A 46 -16.92 -6.97 5.35
C ASP A 46 -16.65 -8.48 5.26
N LEU A 47 -15.70 -9.01 6.05
CA LEU A 47 -15.43 -10.44 6.08
C LEU A 47 -16.59 -11.22 6.69
N LEU A 48 -17.15 -10.76 7.81
CA LEU A 48 -18.31 -11.42 8.44
C LEU A 48 -19.51 -11.45 7.49
N ASP A 49 -19.86 -10.29 6.92
CA ASP A 49 -20.96 -10.15 5.96
C ASP A 49 -20.74 -11.03 4.72
N TYR A 50 -19.51 -11.07 4.21
CA TYR A 50 -19.15 -11.91 3.09
C TYR A 50 -19.31 -13.39 3.40
N MET A 51 -18.82 -13.86 4.55
CA MET A 51 -18.92 -15.28 4.93
C MET A 51 -20.36 -15.71 5.20
N ASP A 52 -21.18 -14.83 5.81
CA ASP A 52 -22.62 -15.04 5.98
C ASP A 52 -23.33 -15.15 4.62
N PHE A 53 -22.99 -14.25 3.67
CA PHE A 53 -23.55 -14.27 2.33
C PHE A 53 -23.21 -15.55 1.55
N GLN A 54 -22.02 -16.12 1.77
CA GLN A 54 -21.63 -17.39 1.17
C GLN A 54 -22.34 -18.60 1.82
N GLU A 55 -22.97 -18.47 2.99
CA GLU A 55 -23.65 -19.57 3.68
C GLU A 55 -22.71 -20.78 3.95
N TYR A 56 -21.48 -20.49 4.37
CA TYR A 56 -20.53 -21.54 4.76
C TYR A 56 -21.00 -22.26 6.03
N GLU A 57 -20.82 -23.58 6.05
CA GLU A 57 -21.00 -24.41 7.25
C GLU A 57 -19.63 -24.80 7.82
N HIS A 58 -18.66 -25.02 6.93
CA HIS A 58 -17.26 -25.26 7.26
C HIS A 58 -16.37 -24.33 6.46
N TYR A 59 -15.32 -23.81 7.08
CA TYR A 59 -14.33 -22.98 6.41
C TYR A 59 -12.91 -23.41 6.76
N VAL A 60 -12.09 -23.65 5.75
CA VAL A 60 -10.72 -24.15 5.91
C VAL A 60 -9.71 -23.09 5.49
N PHE A 61 -8.88 -22.66 6.42
CA PHE A 61 -7.67 -21.90 6.14
C PHE A 61 -6.49 -22.86 5.92
N VAL A 62 -5.89 -22.81 4.74
CA VAL A 62 -4.63 -23.49 4.44
C VAL A 62 -3.49 -22.48 4.60
N LEU A 63 -2.70 -22.64 5.67
CA LEU A 63 -1.73 -21.65 6.13
C LEU A 63 -0.28 -22.01 5.79
N GLN A 64 0.35 -21.09 5.07
CA GLN A 64 1.79 -21.01 4.85
C GLN A 64 2.42 -19.98 5.82
N GLY A 65 3.58 -20.26 6.42
CA GLY A 65 4.30 -19.27 7.27
C GLY A 65 4.08 -19.38 8.78
N GLU A 66 4.12 -18.27 9.53
CA GLU A 66 4.21 -18.30 11.01
C GLU A 66 2.90 -18.74 11.68
N GLY A 67 1.79 -18.08 11.34
CA GLY A 67 0.43 -18.49 11.72
C GLY A 67 -0.16 -17.92 13.00
N GLU A 68 0.61 -17.14 13.77
CA GLU A 68 0.15 -16.63 15.06
C GLU A 68 -1.07 -15.73 14.89
N ARG A 69 -1.02 -14.82 13.90
CA ARG A 69 -2.12 -13.89 13.65
C ARG A 69 -3.30 -14.58 12.98
N THR A 70 -3.04 -15.50 12.06
CA THR A 70 -4.08 -16.31 11.41
C THR A 70 -4.87 -17.11 12.45
N LEU A 71 -4.20 -17.69 13.45
CA LEU A 71 -4.87 -18.38 14.53
C LEU A 71 -5.78 -17.44 15.34
N ARG A 72 -5.33 -16.21 15.62
CA ARG A 72 -6.19 -15.18 16.25
C ARG A 72 -7.38 -14.81 15.38
N LEU A 73 -7.20 -14.72 14.06
CA LEU A 73 -8.28 -14.45 13.11
C LEU A 73 -9.33 -15.57 13.13
N VAL A 74 -8.87 -16.83 13.09
CA VAL A 74 -9.75 -18.00 13.21
C VAL A 74 -10.52 -18.00 14.52
N ALA A 75 -9.85 -17.70 15.64
CA ALA A 75 -10.50 -17.62 16.95
C ALA A 75 -11.55 -16.48 17.01
N TYR A 76 -11.25 -15.33 16.42
CA TYR A 76 -12.18 -14.20 16.28
C TYR A 76 -13.42 -14.62 15.48
N LEU A 77 -13.24 -15.19 14.28
CA LEU A 77 -14.35 -15.63 13.44
C LEU A 77 -15.19 -16.71 14.13
N GLN A 78 -14.57 -17.65 14.84
CA GLN A 78 -15.28 -18.68 15.59
C GLN A 78 -16.15 -18.11 16.72
N HIS A 79 -15.75 -16.95 17.29
CA HIS A 79 -16.52 -16.25 18.31
C HIS A 79 -17.72 -15.51 17.70
N GLU A 80 -17.50 -14.80 16.60
CA GLU A 80 -18.54 -13.99 15.93
C GLU A 80 -19.54 -14.84 15.14
N MET A 81 -19.08 -15.93 14.51
CA MET A 81 -19.88 -16.78 13.60
C MET A 81 -20.09 -18.18 14.17
N LEU A 82 -20.96 -18.31 15.16
CA LEU A 82 -21.22 -19.58 15.87
C LEU A 82 -21.79 -20.70 14.98
N HIS A 83 -22.31 -20.37 13.80
CA HIS A 83 -22.91 -21.33 12.88
C HIS A 83 -21.90 -21.91 11.86
N VAL A 84 -20.71 -21.33 11.77
CA VAL A 84 -19.62 -21.81 10.90
C VAL A 84 -18.58 -22.55 11.74
N GLN A 85 -18.12 -23.70 11.25
CA GLN A 85 -17.01 -24.44 11.84
C GLN A 85 -15.71 -24.08 11.12
N PHE A 86 -14.78 -23.45 11.85
CA PHE A 86 -13.51 -23.04 11.30
C PHE A 86 -12.43 -24.09 11.51
N HIS A 87 -11.58 -24.25 10.50
CA HIS A 87 -10.45 -25.17 10.50
C HIS A 87 -9.20 -24.44 10.01
N LEU A 88 -8.05 -24.69 10.64
CA LEU A 88 -6.75 -24.18 10.22
C LEU A 88 -5.80 -25.36 10.04
N ILE A 89 -5.23 -25.47 8.86
CA ILE A 89 -4.32 -26.56 8.51
C ILE A 89 -3.08 -26.03 7.79
N ARG A 90 -2.00 -26.81 7.81
CA ARG A 90 -0.82 -26.62 6.98
C ARG A 90 -1.00 -27.30 5.61
N PRO A 91 -0.24 -26.90 4.58
CA PRO A 91 -0.24 -27.58 3.27
C PRO A 91 0.13 -29.08 3.35
N ASN A 92 0.91 -29.48 4.35
CA ASN A 92 1.25 -30.89 4.58
C ASN A 92 0.12 -31.71 5.26
N GLY A 93 -1.03 -31.09 5.54
CA GLY A 93 -2.17 -31.72 6.21
C GLY A 93 -2.12 -31.68 7.75
N GLU A 94 -1.09 -31.09 8.36
CA GLU A 94 -1.06 -30.87 9.81
C GLU A 94 -2.21 -29.94 10.22
N VAL A 95 -2.99 -30.36 11.21
CA VAL A 95 -4.12 -29.58 11.73
C VAL A 95 -3.64 -28.70 12.89
N LEU A 96 -3.79 -27.40 12.73
CA LEU A 96 -3.45 -26.40 13.74
C LEU A 96 -4.66 -25.99 14.58
N PHE A 97 -5.86 -25.99 14.00
CA PHE A 97 -7.12 -25.68 14.68
C PHE A 97 -8.30 -26.44 14.07
N GLY A 98 -9.26 -26.83 14.91
CA GLY A 98 -10.47 -27.53 14.51
C GLY A 98 -10.24 -29.02 14.17
N GLN A 99 -11.25 -29.65 13.59
CA GLN A 99 -11.21 -31.05 13.15
C GLN A 99 -11.87 -31.19 11.77
N PRO A 100 -11.12 -31.04 10.67
CA PRO A 100 -11.69 -31.09 9.31
C PRO A 100 -11.90 -32.54 8.85
N ASP A 101 -12.79 -33.28 9.52
CA ASP A 101 -12.98 -34.72 9.26
C ASP A 101 -13.41 -35.05 7.83
N PHE A 102 -14.04 -34.10 7.15
CA PHE A 102 -14.42 -34.21 5.73
C PHE A 102 -13.21 -34.22 4.78
N LEU A 103 -12.02 -33.82 5.24
CA LEU A 103 -10.76 -33.94 4.50
C LEU A 103 -10.02 -35.26 4.79
N ASN A 104 -10.54 -36.11 5.69
CA ASN A 104 -9.85 -37.35 6.05
C ASN A 104 -9.68 -38.28 4.83
N GLY A 105 -8.43 -38.62 4.52
CA GLY A 105 -8.07 -39.45 3.36
C GLY A 105 -7.94 -38.68 2.04
N LEU A 106 -8.15 -37.36 2.05
CA LEU A 106 -7.86 -36.48 0.93
C LEU A 106 -6.47 -35.87 1.10
N PHE A 107 -5.70 -35.82 0.01
CA PHE A 107 -4.41 -35.13 -0.03
C PHE A 107 -4.60 -33.80 -0.75
N LEU A 108 -4.38 -32.70 -0.04
CA LEU A 108 -4.33 -31.39 -0.66
C LEU A 108 -3.10 -31.33 -1.59
N PRO A 109 -3.24 -30.78 -2.80
CA PRO A 109 -2.10 -30.50 -3.66
C PRO A 109 -1.06 -29.65 -2.92
N GLN A 110 0.21 -29.93 -3.18
CA GLN A 110 1.28 -29.11 -2.64
C GLN A 110 1.32 -27.78 -3.40
N GLU A 111 1.38 -26.70 -2.65
CA GLU A 111 1.50 -25.35 -3.18
C GLU A 111 2.89 -24.83 -2.90
N ASP A 112 3.50 -24.20 -3.91
CA ASP A 112 4.78 -23.55 -3.73
C ASP A 112 4.64 -22.37 -2.75
N MET A 113 5.69 -22.18 -1.96
CA MET A 113 5.79 -20.99 -1.13
C MET A 113 6.10 -19.80 -2.04
N PRO A 114 5.35 -18.69 -1.96
CA PRO A 114 5.78 -17.47 -2.62
C PRO A 114 7.15 -17.05 -2.10
N ASP A 115 8.01 -16.58 -3.00
CA ASP A 115 9.30 -16.01 -2.62
C ASP A 115 9.08 -14.87 -1.63
N SER A 116 9.86 -14.83 -0.55
CA SER A 116 9.78 -13.75 0.43
C SER A 116 10.10 -12.42 -0.24
N ALA A 117 9.22 -11.43 -0.10
CA ALA A 117 9.52 -10.07 -0.54
C ALA A 117 10.80 -9.55 0.13
N SER A 118 11.59 -8.75 -0.58
CA SER A 118 12.85 -8.20 -0.09
C SER A 118 12.68 -7.17 1.03
N VAL A 119 11.49 -6.55 1.12
CA VAL A 119 11.11 -5.59 2.17
C VAL A 119 9.80 -6.07 2.83
N PRO A 120 9.73 -6.12 4.18
CA PRO A 120 8.52 -6.53 4.87
C PRO A 120 7.31 -5.64 4.53
N ALA A 121 6.16 -6.25 4.23
CA ALA A 121 4.93 -5.53 3.90
C ALA A 121 4.51 -4.53 4.99
N VAL A 122 4.75 -4.88 6.26
CA VAL A 122 4.54 -4.00 7.42
C VAL A 122 5.33 -2.69 7.28
N HIS A 123 6.57 -2.73 6.78
CA HIS A 123 7.39 -1.53 6.62
C HIS A 123 6.79 -0.56 5.59
N HIS A 124 6.29 -1.09 4.46
CA HIS A 124 5.57 -0.30 3.46
C HIS A 124 4.26 0.27 3.99
N ALA A 125 3.51 -0.50 4.78
CA ALA A 125 2.31 -0.02 5.47
C ALA A 125 2.63 1.17 6.40
N LEU A 126 3.74 1.11 7.14
CA LEU A 126 4.16 2.20 8.01
C LEU A 126 4.63 3.44 7.25
N LEU A 127 5.36 3.28 6.14
CA LEU A 127 5.67 4.41 5.26
C LEU A 127 4.40 5.05 4.69
N SER A 128 3.39 4.25 4.34
CA SER A 128 2.09 4.72 3.87
C SER A 128 1.35 5.46 4.97
N LEU A 129 1.34 4.93 6.20
CA LEU A 129 0.80 5.62 7.39
C LEU A 129 1.45 6.98 7.57
N MET A 130 2.78 7.08 7.53
CA MET A 130 3.49 8.32 7.80
C MET A 130 3.37 9.35 6.67
N THR A 131 3.39 8.93 5.42
CA THR A 131 3.31 9.84 4.26
C THR A 131 1.88 10.18 3.85
N GLY A 132 0.93 9.27 4.11
CA GLY A 132 -0.44 9.34 3.60
C GLY A 132 -0.57 8.93 2.14
N VAL A 133 0.48 8.34 1.54
CA VAL A 133 0.49 7.89 0.14
C VAL A 133 0.37 6.38 0.10
N TYR A 134 -0.66 5.87 -0.59
CA TYR A 134 -0.95 4.44 -0.65
C TYR A 134 -0.97 3.95 -2.11
N PRO A 135 -0.33 2.83 -2.43
CA PRO A 135 -0.15 2.34 -3.81
C PRO A 135 -1.45 1.89 -4.51
N ALA A 136 -2.56 1.76 -3.78
CA ALA A 136 -3.87 1.47 -4.33
C ALA A 136 -4.95 2.13 -3.46
N SER A 137 -5.41 3.31 -3.88
CA SER A 137 -6.59 3.93 -3.28
C SER A 137 -7.84 3.26 -3.84
N VAL A 138 -8.55 2.52 -2.97
CA VAL A 138 -9.83 1.86 -3.28
C VAL A 138 -10.83 2.93 -3.76
N PRO A 139 -11.62 2.69 -4.82
CA PRO A 139 -12.56 3.66 -5.38
C PRO A 139 -13.73 4.02 -4.44
N HIS A 140 -13.89 3.31 -3.32
CA HIS A 140 -14.96 3.54 -2.35
C HIS A 140 -14.65 4.73 -1.44
N HIS A 141 -15.65 5.60 -1.25
CA HIS A 141 -15.61 6.71 -0.29
C HIS A 141 -16.80 6.58 0.67
N PRO A 142 -16.58 6.59 1.99
CA PRO A 142 -15.29 6.73 2.67
C PRO A 142 -14.43 5.48 2.49
N GLN A 143 -13.11 5.65 2.45
CA GLN A 143 -12.21 4.50 2.42
C GLN A 143 -12.16 3.87 3.81
N PRO A 144 -12.04 2.54 3.95
CA PRO A 144 -11.80 1.89 5.23
C PRO A 144 -10.56 2.43 5.95
N LEU A 145 -10.53 2.37 7.28
CA LEU A 145 -9.35 2.78 8.04
C LEU A 145 -8.25 1.73 7.86
N ARG A 146 -7.07 2.11 7.38
CA ARG A 146 -5.97 1.17 7.10
C ARG A 146 -4.93 1.17 8.19
N HIS A 147 -4.38 2.31 8.58
CA HIS A 147 -3.28 2.30 9.56
C HIS A 147 -3.48 3.37 10.62
N VAL A 148 -3.06 3.08 11.84
CA VAL A 148 -3.25 3.95 12.98
C VAL A 148 -1.93 4.15 13.70
N TYR A 149 -1.64 5.39 14.04
CA TYR A 149 -0.58 5.76 14.96
C TYR A 149 -1.16 5.97 16.36
N ILE A 150 -0.48 5.47 17.39
CA ILE A 150 -0.81 5.72 18.79
C ILE A 150 0.47 6.15 19.52
N GLU A 151 0.44 7.34 20.13
CA GLU A 151 1.57 7.91 20.86
C GLU A 151 2.00 7.04 22.05
N ASP A 152 1.05 6.52 22.81
CA ASP A 152 1.31 5.67 23.98
C ASP A 152 0.21 4.61 24.15
N SER A 153 0.61 3.38 24.50
CA SER A 153 -0.29 2.24 24.71
C SER A 153 -1.41 2.49 25.73
N SER A 154 -1.21 3.39 26.71
CA SER A 154 -2.26 3.77 27.68
C SER A 154 -3.48 4.44 27.04
N LEU A 155 -3.36 4.96 25.81
CA LEU A 155 -4.49 5.55 25.09
C LEU A 155 -5.51 4.48 24.64
N LEU A 156 -5.10 3.22 24.50
CA LEU A 156 -5.97 2.12 24.06
C LEU A 156 -7.19 1.94 24.96
N GLU A 157 -7.06 2.18 26.28
CA GLU A 157 -8.17 2.05 27.23
C GLU A 157 -9.33 3.02 26.95
N LYS A 158 -9.04 4.11 26.24
CA LYS A 158 -10.00 5.17 25.92
C LYS A 158 -10.56 5.06 24.51
N ILE A 159 -9.92 4.28 23.63
CA ILE A 159 -10.35 4.10 22.24
C ILE A 159 -11.43 3.01 22.21
N PRO A 160 -12.63 3.28 21.66
CA PRO A 160 -13.67 2.27 21.48
C PRO A 160 -13.16 1.07 20.68
N ALA A 161 -13.41 -0.15 21.17
CA ALA A 161 -12.94 -1.36 20.49
C ALA A 161 -13.53 -1.54 19.07
N SER A 162 -14.75 -1.03 18.84
CA SER A 162 -15.41 -1.02 17.52
C SER A 162 -14.59 -0.29 16.46
N ASN A 163 -13.80 0.73 16.85
CA ASN A 163 -12.95 1.48 15.92
C ASN A 163 -11.90 0.58 15.26
N PHE A 164 -11.44 -0.48 15.94
CA PHE A 164 -10.50 -1.45 15.39
C PHE A 164 -11.16 -2.46 14.44
N GLN A 165 -12.47 -2.71 14.60
CA GLN A 165 -13.22 -3.59 13.69
C GLN A 165 -13.58 -2.88 12.36
N ALA A 166 -13.61 -1.55 12.36
CA ALA A 166 -13.76 -0.72 11.16
C ALA A 166 -12.44 -0.58 10.35
N MET A 167 -11.36 -1.20 10.83
CA MET A 167 -10.07 -1.21 10.13
C MET A 167 -10.04 -2.33 9.08
N THR A 168 -9.28 -2.15 8.00
CA THR A 168 -9.01 -3.24 7.04
C THR A 168 -8.31 -4.39 7.75
N ILE A 169 -8.45 -5.62 7.28
CA ILE A 169 -7.83 -6.75 7.97
C ILE A 169 -6.32 -6.55 8.03
N ASN A 170 -5.62 -6.27 6.93
CA ASN A 170 -4.20 -5.92 6.94
C ASN A 170 -3.90 -4.47 7.36
N SER A 171 -4.50 -4.10 8.48
CA SER A 171 -4.18 -2.86 9.16
C SER A 171 -3.07 -3.01 10.18
N VAL A 172 -2.31 -1.94 10.36
CA VAL A 172 -1.21 -1.85 11.32
C VAL A 172 -1.51 -0.74 12.32
N ILE A 173 -1.40 -1.07 13.60
CA ILE A 173 -1.31 -0.10 14.67
C ILE A 173 0.16 0.06 15.04
N TYR A 174 0.65 1.28 14.88
CA TYR A 174 2.02 1.66 15.21
C TYR A 174 2.07 2.41 16.53
N PHE A 175 2.94 1.95 17.42
CA PHE A 175 3.27 2.63 18.67
C PHE A 175 4.64 3.28 18.56
N ASP A 176 4.71 4.58 18.86
CA ASP A 176 5.96 5.36 18.84
C ASP A 176 6.74 5.24 20.14
N HIS A 177 6.80 4.02 20.67
CA HIS A 177 7.60 3.65 21.81
C HIS A 177 8.03 2.19 21.69
N PRO A 178 9.10 1.79 22.40
CA PRO A 178 9.52 0.39 22.44
C PRO A 178 8.40 -0.54 22.92
N MET A 179 8.44 -1.80 22.51
CA MET A 179 7.44 -2.78 22.87
C MET A 179 7.25 -2.88 24.39
N ARG A 180 5.99 -2.81 24.82
CA ARG A 180 5.56 -3.06 26.20
C ARG A 180 4.62 -4.25 26.21
N HIS A 181 4.74 -5.11 27.21
CA HIS A 181 3.77 -6.18 27.48
C HIS A 181 2.79 -5.70 28.56
N ASP A 182 2.10 -4.61 28.28
CA ASP A 182 1.07 -4.10 29.18
C ASP A 182 -0.31 -4.69 28.87
N LEU A 183 -1.20 -4.58 29.85
CA LEU A 183 -2.54 -5.17 29.79
C LEU A 183 -3.37 -4.66 28.58
N PRO A 184 -3.35 -3.35 28.24
CA PRO A 184 -4.13 -2.85 27.10
C PRO A 184 -3.75 -3.50 25.76
N ILE A 185 -2.45 -3.73 25.51
CA ILE A 185 -1.97 -4.42 24.30
C ILE A 185 -2.47 -5.87 24.27
N ILE A 186 -2.36 -6.58 25.40
CA ILE A 186 -2.80 -7.98 25.50
C ILE A 186 -4.32 -8.09 25.28
N GLU A 187 -5.10 -7.19 25.88
CA GLU A 187 -6.56 -7.16 25.72
C GLU A 187 -6.96 -6.91 24.26
N LEU A 188 -6.32 -5.95 23.59
CA LEU A 188 -6.57 -5.68 22.17
C LEU A 188 -6.29 -6.91 21.30
N MET A 189 -5.11 -7.52 21.46
CA MET A 189 -4.71 -8.71 20.70
C MET A 189 -5.63 -9.92 20.96
N SER A 190 -6.25 -10.00 22.13
CA SER A 190 -7.18 -11.08 22.47
C SER A 190 -8.55 -10.94 21.80
N ARG A 191 -8.94 -9.72 21.41
CA ARG A 191 -10.28 -9.41 20.88
C ARG A 191 -10.29 -9.24 19.38
N THR A 192 -9.24 -8.68 18.81
CA THR A 192 -9.19 -8.34 17.38
C THR A 192 -7.84 -8.78 16.81
N PRO A 193 -7.81 -9.51 15.67
CA PRO A 193 -6.58 -10.05 15.08
C PRO A 193 -5.81 -8.97 14.29
N ILE A 194 -5.62 -7.79 14.89
CA ILE A 194 -4.94 -6.65 14.30
C ILE A 194 -3.42 -6.81 14.41
N LEU A 195 -2.69 -6.19 13.47
CA LEU A 195 -1.22 -6.20 13.50
C LEU A 195 -0.72 -5.02 14.35
N LEU A 196 0.16 -5.32 15.30
CA LEU A 196 0.80 -4.32 16.16
C LEU A 196 2.29 -4.24 15.85
N THR A 197 2.83 -3.03 15.77
CA THR A 197 4.27 -2.83 15.64
C THR A 197 4.74 -1.63 16.45
N PHE A 198 6.00 -1.68 16.85
CA PHE A 198 6.62 -0.78 17.83
C PHE A 198 7.89 -0.17 17.25
N SER A 199 8.27 1.01 17.72
CA SER A 199 9.39 1.76 17.16
C SER A 199 10.74 1.02 17.26
N ASP A 200 10.93 0.17 18.26
CA ASP A 200 12.15 -0.61 18.48
C ASP A 200 12.29 -1.86 17.58
N ARG A 201 11.22 -2.24 16.87
CA ARG A 201 11.23 -3.36 15.91
C ARG A 201 11.64 -2.93 14.50
N LEU A 202 11.84 -1.64 14.26
CA LEU A 202 12.10 -1.08 12.93
C LEU A 202 13.58 -0.76 12.77
N SER A 203 14.20 -1.38 11.77
CA SER A 203 15.57 -1.10 11.38
C SER A 203 15.67 -0.98 9.86
N PRO A 204 15.93 0.21 9.30
CA PRO A 204 16.13 1.50 9.99
C PRO A 204 14.82 2.09 10.56
N SER A 205 14.95 3.06 11.47
CA SER A 205 13.81 3.78 12.04
C SER A 205 13.02 4.53 10.95
N LEU A 206 11.70 4.71 11.13
CA LEU A 206 10.87 5.45 10.17
C LEU A 206 11.33 6.90 10.01
N ASP A 207 11.65 7.56 11.11
CA ASP A 207 12.05 8.97 11.11
C ASP A 207 13.33 9.20 10.32
N SER A 208 14.28 8.26 10.37
CA SER A 208 15.50 8.34 9.55
C SER A 208 15.26 8.16 8.05
N GLN A 209 14.08 7.69 7.64
CA GLN A 209 13.74 7.44 6.24
C GLN A 209 12.82 8.51 5.65
N LEU A 210 12.35 9.48 6.45
CA LEU A 210 11.36 10.45 6.03
C LEU A 210 11.93 11.86 6.07
N THR A 211 11.68 12.62 5.02
CA THR A 211 11.97 14.05 5.01
C THR A 211 10.81 14.79 5.66
N VAL A 212 11.12 15.66 6.63
CA VAL A 212 10.17 16.59 7.22
C VAL A 212 10.23 17.92 6.47
N LEU A 213 9.09 18.39 5.97
CA LEU A 213 8.96 19.66 5.26
C LEU A 213 7.80 20.47 5.84
N SER A 214 7.90 21.79 5.75
CA SER A 214 6.72 22.65 5.85
C SER A 214 5.91 22.55 4.55
N ARG A 215 4.64 22.95 4.64
CA ARG A 215 3.76 23.05 3.46
C ARG A 215 4.33 23.99 2.39
N ASP A 216 4.89 25.12 2.79
CA ASP A 216 5.49 26.09 1.86
C ASP A 216 6.72 25.50 1.15
N ALA A 217 7.58 24.78 1.88
CA ALA A 217 8.74 24.11 1.28
C ALA A 217 8.32 22.99 0.32
N LEU A 218 7.21 22.29 0.59
CA LEU A 218 6.65 21.32 -0.35
C LEU A 218 6.09 22.02 -1.60
N ALA A 219 5.40 23.14 -1.43
CA ALA A 219 4.87 23.93 -2.55
C ALA A 219 6.01 24.43 -3.46
N GLU A 220 7.09 24.94 -2.88
CA GLU A 220 8.29 25.36 -3.63
C GLU A 220 8.90 24.19 -4.43
N ARG A 221 9.00 23.00 -3.83
CA ARG A 221 9.52 21.81 -4.52
C ARG A 221 8.61 21.34 -5.67
N LEU A 222 7.30 21.39 -5.48
CA LEU A 222 6.34 21.05 -6.54
C LEU A 222 6.45 22.04 -7.71
N VAL A 223 6.55 23.33 -7.40
CA VAL A 223 6.73 24.38 -8.42
C VAL A 223 8.08 24.23 -9.15
N ASP A 224 9.17 23.96 -8.43
CA ASP A 224 10.49 23.73 -9.03
C ASP A 224 10.48 22.51 -9.97
N TRP A 225 9.87 21.40 -9.53
CA TRP A 225 9.69 20.22 -10.37
C TRP A 225 8.85 20.53 -11.61
N GLN A 226 7.74 21.25 -11.47
CA GLN A 226 6.91 21.65 -12.60
C GLN A 226 7.66 22.54 -13.60
N GLN A 227 8.57 23.39 -13.15
CA GLN A 227 9.30 24.34 -13.99
C GLN A 227 10.58 23.77 -14.61
N THR A 228 11.17 22.73 -14.00
CA THR A 228 12.51 22.26 -14.39
C THR A 228 12.59 20.75 -14.61
N GLY A 229 11.59 20.01 -14.13
CA GLY A 229 11.58 18.55 -13.98
C GLY A 229 12.52 18.03 -12.90
N ARG A 230 13.20 18.88 -12.15
CA ARG A 230 14.24 18.45 -11.20
C ARG A 230 13.64 18.10 -9.85
N ILE A 231 14.15 17.04 -9.24
CA ILE A 231 13.86 16.64 -7.87
C ILE A 231 15.17 16.20 -7.23
N GLN A 232 15.43 16.74 -6.03
CA GLN A 232 16.51 16.30 -5.18
C GLN A 232 15.96 15.52 -3.98
N ASN A 233 16.48 14.31 -3.79
CA ASN A 233 16.20 13.47 -2.63
C ASN A 233 17.48 12.81 -2.12
N ASN A 234 17.85 13.11 -0.88
CA ASN A 234 19.04 12.55 -0.24
C ASN A 234 18.72 11.17 0.37
N GLN A 235 18.23 10.25 -0.46
CA GLN A 235 17.93 8.85 -0.10
C GLN A 235 16.80 8.66 0.95
N SER A 236 15.88 9.61 1.07
CA SER A 236 14.67 9.42 1.88
C SER A 236 13.63 8.59 1.13
N MET A 237 12.91 7.74 1.83
CA MET A 237 11.84 6.90 1.26
C MET A 237 10.54 7.67 1.04
N GLY A 238 10.37 8.85 1.65
CA GLY A 238 9.18 9.67 1.49
C GLY A 238 9.23 10.99 2.25
N ILE A 239 8.13 11.75 2.20
CA ILE A 239 7.94 13.00 2.92
C ILE A 239 6.88 12.78 4.00
N LEU A 240 7.20 13.10 5.26
CA LEU A 240 6.27 12.96 6.38
C LEU A 240 5.02 13.83 6.14
N ASP A 241 3.85 13.24 6.34
CA ASP A 241 2.54 13.87 6.16
C ASP A 241 2.30 14.48 4.78
N TYR A 242 2.99 13.98 3.74
CA TYR A 242 2.87 14.47 2.37
C TYR A 242 1.42 14.68 1.92
N ALA A 243 0.52 13.72 2.17
CA ALA A 243 -0.87 13.85 1.72
C ALA A 243 -1.59 15.04 2.35
N THR A 244 -1.44 15.23 3.66
CA THR A 244 -2.00 16.37 4.38
C THR A 244 -1.36 17.68 3.91
N LEU A 245 -0.03 17.71 3.80
CA LEU A 245 0.72 18.89 3.36
C LEU A 245 0.41 19.29 1.91
N SER A 246 0.13 18.33 1.02
CA SER A 246 -0.18 18.58 -0.40
C SER A 246 -1.65 18.91 -0.66
N GLY A 247 -2.54 18.56 0.27
CA GLY A 247 -3.99 18.66 0.08
C GLY A 247 -4.60 17.45 -0.63
N LEU A 248 -3.93 16.29 -0.66
CA LEU A 248 -4.56 15.04 -1.06
C LEU A 248 -5.62 14.60 -0.04
N ARG A 249 -6.78 14.15 -0.52
CA ARG A 249 -7.84 13.65 0.36
C ARG A 249 -7.47 12.26 0.86
N VAL A 250 -7.20 12.15 2.17
CA VAL A 250 -6.85 10.89 2.81
C VAL A 250 -7.71 10.70 4.05
N SER A 251 -8.48 9.61 4.09
CA SER A 251 -9.33 9.27 5.24
C SER A 251 -8.93 7.96 5.92
N HIS A 252 -8.03 7.17 5.33
CA HIS A 252 -7.70 5.81 5.77
C HIS A 252 -6.54 5.74 6.78
N ARG A 253 -6.15 6.86 7.41
CA ARG A 253 -5.17 6.89 8.50
C ARG A 253 -5.62 7.81 9.63
N LEU A 254 -5.24 7.51 10.86
CA LEU A 254 -5.50 8.34 12.03
C LEU A 254 -4.30 8.34 12.98
N PHE A 255 -4.12 9.45 13.69
CA PHE A 255 -3.07 9.63 14.68
C PHE A 255 -3.69 9.96 16.04
N PHE A 256 -3.51 9.07 17.01
CA PHE A 256 -4.02 9.24 18.37
C PHE A 256 -2.90 9.75 19.27
N PHE A 257 -3.18 10.87 19.92
CA PHE A 257 -2.33 11.49 20.92
C PHE A 257 -3.15 11.74 22.19
N ALA A 258 -2.46 12.05 23.29
CA ALA A 258 -3.15 12.33 24.56
C ALA A 258 -4.13 13.51 24.49
N ASP A 259 -3.93 14.45 23.56
CA ASP A 259 -4.71 15.67 23.35
C ASP A 259 -5.74 15.58 22.21
N GLY A 260 -5.86 14.44 21.54
CA GLY A 260 -6.90 14.23 20.54
C GLY A 260 -6.52 13.28 19.40
N ILE A 261 -7.40 13.26 18.41
CA ILE A 261 -7.27 12.50 17.15
C ILE A 261 -6.94 13.49 16.04
N TYR A 262 -5.93 13.16 15.23
CA TYR A 262 -5.42 14.00 14.15
C TYR A 262 -5.36 13.24 12.83
N ALA A 263 -5.39 13.96 11.71
CA ALA A 263 -5.27 13.40 10.35
C ALA A 263 -3.80 13.16 9.92
N ASP A 264 -2.86 13.68 10.69
CA ASP A 264 -1.44 13.75 10.39
C ASP A 264 -0.58 13.67 11.66
N ARG A 265 0.67 13.24 11.53
CA ARG A 265 1.58 13.08 12.67
C ARG A 265 1.99 14.41 13.27
N GLN A 266 2.15 15.43 12.43
CA GLN A 266 2.57 16.78 12.85
C GLN A 266 1.45 17.59 13.54
N LYS A 267 0.28 16.99 13.79
CA LYS A 267 -0.86 17.59 14.49
C LYS A 267 -1.39 18.88 13.84
N THR A 268 -1.31 18.97 12.52
CA THR A 268 -1.77 20.15 11.76
C THR A 268 -3.29 20.20 11.60
N ILE A 269 -3.95 19.03 11.56
CA ILE A 269 -5.40 18.92 11.43
C ILE A 269 -5.97 18.07 12.57
N GLN A 270 -6.49 18.74 13.60
CA GLN A 270 -7.23 18.08 14.67
C GLN A 270 -8.62 17.70 14.19
N LEU A 271 -8.98 16.44 14.39
CA LEU A 271 -10.28 15.88 14.03
C LEU A 271 -11.22 15.82 15.23
N SER A 272 -10.68 15.48 16.40
CA SER A 272 -11.41 15.46 17.65
C SER A 272 -10.47 15.73 18.82
N ALA A 273 -10.92 16.48 19.81
CA ALA A 273 -10.22 16.62 21.09
C ALA A 273 -10.52 15.45 22.06
N ASP A 274 -11.60 14.72 21.81
CA ASP A 274 -11.98 13.53 22.57
C ASP A 274 -11.53 12.29 21.79
N ILE A 275 -10.77 11.40 22.42
CA ILE A 275 -10.28 10.16 21.82
C ILE A 275 -11.26 8.99 21.94
N SER A 276 -12.33 9.16 22.71
CA SER A 276 -13.36 8.14 22.95
C SER A 276 -14.49 8.14 21.93
N VAL A 277 -14.41 9.01 20.93
CA VAL A 277 -15.41 9.15 19.86
C VAL A 277 -15.36 7.97 18.88
N ASP A 278 -16.51 7.69 18.28
CA ASP A 278 -16.62 6.81 17.12
C ASP A 278 -16.00 7.48 15.89
N ILE A 279 -14.96 6.84 15.34
CA ILE A 279 -14.16 7.38 14.24
C ILE A 279 -14.95 7.54 12.94
N GLU A 280 -15.99 6.75 12.72
CA GLU A 280 -16.75 6.81 11.46
C GLU A 280 -17.48 8.15 11.33
N SER A 281 -17.91 8.72 12.45
CA SER A 281 -18.74 9.93 12.50
C SER A 281 -18.07 11.20 11.96
N PHE A 282 -16.72 11.29 11.97
CA PHE A 282 -16.00 12.51 11.58
C PHE A 282 -14.95 12.31 10.48
N ARG A 283 -14.66 11.07 10.06
CA ARG A 283 -13.68 10.78 8.99
C ARG A 283 -14.05 11.34 7.62
N GLU A 284 -15.34 11.52 7.34
CA GLU A 284 -15.79 12.14 6.09
C GLU A 284 -15.74 13.66 6.10
N GLN A 285 -15.76 14.26 7.28
CA GLN A 285 -15.90 15.70 7.50
C GLN A 285 -14.54 16.38 7.75
N GLN A 286 -13.45 15.69 7.41
CA GLN A 286 -12.09 16.19 7.64
C GLN A 286 -11.87 17.50 6.88
N PRO A 287 -11.33 18.55 7.54
CA PRO A 287 -10.90 19.75 6.85
C PRO A 287 -9.85 19.36 5.82
N GLN A 288 -10.06 19.75 4.56
CA GLN A 288 -9.08 19.52 3.50
C GLN A 288 -8.38 20.85 3.20
N PRO A 289 -7.06 20.94 3.35
CA PRO A 289 -6.34 22.13 2.90
C PRO A 289 -6.36 22.18 1.37
N ASP A 290 -6.22 23.38 0.80
CA ASP A 290 -6.24 23.56 -0.65
C ASP A 290 -5.23 22.65 -1.36
N ALA A 291 -5.52 22.14 -2.55
CA ALA A 291 -4.54 21.32 -3.26
C ALA A 291 -3.38 22.19 -3.77
N LEU A 292 -2.13 21.74 -3.56
CA LEU A 292 -0.94 22.45 -4.03
C LEU A 292 -0.71 22.32 -5.55
N ALA A 293 -1.26 21.27 -6.17
CA ALA A 293 -1.19 21.01 -7.61
C ALA A 293 -2.43 20.19 -8.04
N SER A 294 -2.50 19.78 -9.32
CA SER A 294 -3.57 18.87 -9.74
C SER A 294 -3.44 17.50 -9.06
N GLN A 295 -4.55 16.78 -8.91
CA GLN A 295 -4.56 15.47 -8.26
C GLN A 295 -3.53 14.50 -8.87
N THR A 296 -3.43 14.45 -10.20
CA THR A 296 -2.49 13.58 -10.90
C THR A 296 -1.03 13.92 -10.60
N GLU A 297 -0.69 15.21 -10.52
CA GLU A 297 0.64 15.65 -10.14
C GLU A 297 0.96 15.28 -8.69
N LEU A 298 0.00 15.48 -7.78
CA LEU A 298 0.15 15.16 -6.37
C LEU A 298 0.28 13.65 -6.12
N GLU A 299 -0.39 12.82 -6.90
CA GLU A 299 -0.26 11.35 -6.86
C GLU A 299 1.06 10.85 -7.49
N LEU A 300 1.58 11.56 -8.49
CA LEU A 300 2.82 11.20 -9.17
C LEU A 300 4.07 11.60 -8.38
N PHE A 301 4.09 12.78 -7.76
CA PHE A 301 5.28 13.34 -7.14
C PHE A 301 5.94 12.44 -6.08
N PRO A 302 5.22 11.71 -5.19
CA PRO A 302 5.84 10.80 -4.24
C PRO A 302 6.67 9.70 -4.91
N LEU A 303 6.19 9.16 -6.04
CA LEU A 303 6.93 8.17 -6.83
C LEU A 303 8.20 8.78 -7.39
N LEU A 304 8.12 9.98 -7.99
CA LEU A 304 9.30 10.67 -8.52
C LEU A 304 10.30 11.01 -7.41
N TYR A 305 9.81 11.41 -6.25
CA TYR A 305 10.63 11.66 -5.07
C TYR A 305 11.37 10.41 -4.62
N GLN A 306 10.67 9.27 -4.51
CA GLN A 306 11.28 7.99 -4.14
C GLN A 306 12.31 7.53 -5.18
N LEU A 307 11.99 7.63 -6.48
CA LEU A 307 12.93 7.34 -7.58
C LEU A 307 14.16 8.24 -7.52
N ALA A 308 14.01 9.53 -7.19
CA ALA A 308 15.16 10.42 -7.05
C ALA A 308 16.11 9.97 -5.94
N GLY A 309 15.59 9.31 -4.90
CA GLY A 309 16.37 8.78 -3.79
C GLY A 309 17.17 7.52 -4.12
N THR A 310 16.92 6.86 -5.25
CA THR A 310 17.71 5.69 -5.69
C THR A 310 19.01 6.08 -6.40
N PHE A 311 19.14 7.33 -6.83
CA PHE A 311 20.29 7.87 -7.53
C PHE A 311 21.05 8.87 -6.65
N GLN A 312 22.30 9.14 -7.01
CA GLN A 312 23.09 10.21 -6.41
C GLN A 312 22.71 11.57 -7.01
N GLY A 313 22.62 12.58 -6.14
CA GLY A 313 22.42 13.97 -6.54
C GLY A 313 20.99 14.32 -6.95
N THR A 314 20.86 15.17 -7.98
CA THR A 314 19.56 15.67 -8.47
C THR A 314 19.16 14.89 -9.71
N SER A 315 17.93 14.38 -9.74
CA SER A 315 17.37 13.73 -10.92
C SER A 315 16.42 14.68 -11.65
N ARG A 316 16.49 14.70 -12.97
CA ARG A 316 15.54 15.38 -13.86
C ARG A 316 14.59 14.34 -14.44
N PHE A 317 13.29 14.55 -14.24
CA PHE A 317 12.24 13.63 -14.65
C PHE A 317 11.54 14.13 -15.91
N ILE A 318 11.44 13.24 -16.90
CA ILE A 318 10.73 13.44 -18.16
C ILE A 318 9.31 12.95 -17.97
N THR A 319 8.39 13.89 -17.85
CA THR A 319 6.95 13.68 -17.65
C THR A 319 6.18 14.73 -18.45
N PRO A 320 4.87 14.55 -18.72
CA PRO A 320 4.06 15.59 -19.36
C PRO A 320 3.84 16.82 -18.48
N TYR A 321 4.08 16.72 -17.17
CA TYR A 321 3.74 17.74 -16.16
C TYR A 321 4.87 18.72 -15.83
N SER A 322 6.06 18.51 -16.40
CA SER A 322 7.22 19.39 -16.21
C SER A 322 7.61 20.13 -17.49
N ASP A 323 7.99 21.40 -17.34
CA ASP A 323 8.60 22.21 -18.37
C ASP A 323 10.06 21.74 -18.56
N LEU A 324 10.36 21.23 -19.75
CA LEU A 324 11.70 20.77 -20.11
C LEU A 324 12.12 21.44 -21.43
N GLU A 325 12.33 20.67 -22.48
CA GLU A 325 12.59 21.21 -23.82
C GLU A 325 11.27 21.59 -24.52
N LEU A 326 10.19 20.88 -24.19
CA LEU A 326 8.83 21.16 -24.61
C LEU A 326 8.01 21.69 -23.42
N PRO A 327 7.05 22.60 -23.66
CA PRO A 327 6.20 23.11 -22.60
C PRO A 327 5.37 21.97 -21.99
N ARG A 328 5.13 22.03 -20.68
CA ARG A 328 4.25 21.11 -19.97
C ARG A 328 2.83 21.17 -20.52
N THR A 329 2.10 20.06 -20.41
CA THR A 329 0.73 19.96 -20.90
C THR A 329 -0.26 20.16 -19.75
N SER A 330 -1.38 20.80 -20.06
CA SER A 330 -2.48 21.00 -19.10
C SER A 330 -3.50 19.88 -19.28
N GLY A 331 -3.43 18.85 -18.43
CA GLY A 331 -4.40 17.76 -18.42
C GLY A 331 -3.83 16.39 -18.77
N ARG A 332 -4.71 15.39 -18.79
CA ARG A 332 -4.36 13.97 -18.90
C ARG A 332 -4.13 13.57 -20.36
N ILE A 333 -2.87 13.45 -20.76
CA ILE A 333 -2.48 12.77 -22.00
C ILE A 333 -2.26 11.29 -21.68
N GLY A 334 -3.29 10.47 -21.94
CA GLY A 334 -3.22 9.02 -21.78
C GLY A 334 -2.84 8.48 -20.39
N PRO A 335 -2.64 7.16 -20.25
CA PRO A 335 -1.97 6.60 -19.09
C PRO A 335 -0.47 6.90 -19.17
N LEU A 336 0.08 7.58 -18.16
CA LEU A 336 1.53 7.71 -18.00
C LEU A 336 2.09 6.34 -17.62
N THR A 337 2.62 5.59 -18.59
CA THR A 337 3.24 4.26 -18.39
C THR A 337 4.71 4.37 -18.06
N LEU A 338 5.45 5.21 -18.78
CA LEU A 338 6.88 5.43 -18.58
C LEU A 338 7.19 6.77 -17.94
N ILE A 339 8.23 6.80 -17.11
CA ILE A 339 8.85 8.01 -16.57
C ILE A 339 10.31 8.01 -17.03
N GLY A 340 10.72 9.04 -17.79
CA GLY A 340 12.14 9.20 -18.13
C GLY A 340 12.90 9.84 -16.99
N ILE A 341 14.17 9.49 -16.83
CA ILE A 341 15.04 9.96 -15.75
C ILE A 341 16.40 10.31 -16.35
N GLN A 342 16.91 11.51 -16.07
CA GLN A 342 18.25 11.95 -16.42
C GLN A 342 18.96 12.48 -15.17
N ASN A 343 20.14 11.96 -14.88
CA ASN A 343 20.97 12.40 -13.75
C ASN A 343 22.46 12.24 -14.07
N GLU A 344 23.32 12.40 -13.06
CA GLU A 344 24.78 12.25 -13.23
C GLU A 344 25.21 10.81 -13.53
N GLU A 345 24.37 9.82 -13.21
CA GLU A 345 24.65 8.40 -13.46
C GLU A 345 24.25 7.96 -14.87
N GLY A 346 23.34 8.66 -15.54
CA GLY A 346 22.95 8.37 -16.92
C GLY A 346 21.51 8.73 -17.27
N CYS A 347 20.99 8.04 -18.28
CA CYS A 347 19.61 8.14 -18.76
C CYS A 347 18.88 6.83 -18.51
N PHE A 348 17.68 6.90 -17.96
CA PHE A 348 16.88 5.73 -17.62
C PHE A 348 15.41 5.94 -17.95
N ALA A 349 14.66 4.84 -18.05
CA ALA A 349 13.22 4.84 -18.15
C ALA A 349 12.63 3.89 -17.10
N PHE A 350 11.65 4.36 -16.32
CA PHE A 350 10.92 3.56 -15.35
C PHE A 350 9.53 3.25 -15.86
N ASP A 351 9.18 1.97 -15.97
CA ASP A 351 7.85 1.50 -16.35
C ASP A 351 6.99 1.28 -15.11
N ARG A 352 5.92 2.05 -15.00
CA ARG A 352 4.95 2.00 -13.89
C ARG A 352 4.08 0.74 -13.92
N THR A 353 4.00 0.06 -15.06
CA THR A 353 3.20 -1.16 -15.25
C THR A 353 3.97 -2.38 -14.75
N THR A 354 5.23 -2.50 -15.16
CA THR A 354 6.09 -3.63 -14.77
C THR A 354 6.95 -3.35 -13.53
N LEU A 355 6.99 -2.10 -13.07
CA LEU A 355 7.84 -1.60 -11.98
C LEU A 355 9.35 -1.83 -12.24
N ARG A 356 9.74 -1.82 -13.52
CA ARG A 356 11.13 -2.05 -13.96
C ARG A 356 11.80 -0.74 -14.38
N LEU A 357 13.09 -0.68 -14.11
CA LEU A 357 13.98 0.40 -14.56
C LEU A 357 14.87 -0.12 -15.70
N PHE A 358 14.95 0.65 -16.77
CA PHE A 358 15.75 0.36 -17.96
C PHE A 358 16.79 1.45 -18.17
N GLU A 359 18.01 1.08 -18.53
CA GLU A 359 19.03 2.03 -19.00
C GLU A 359 18.73 2.43 -20.45
N THR A 360 18.81 3.72 -20.74
CA THR A 360 18.50 4.30 -22.06
C THR A 360 19.54 5.34 -22.46
N ASN A 361 19.27 6.14 -23.49
CA ASN A 361 20.11 7.26 -23.90
C ASN A 361 19.29 8.56 -24.01
N GLU A 362 19.97 9.68 -24.28
CA GLU A 362 19.33 11.00 -24.39
C GLU A 362 18.29 11.07 -25.52
N ALA A 363 18.57 10.43 -26.66
CA ALA A 363 17.65 10.41 -27.80
C ALA A 363 16.31 9.73 -27.43
N PHE A 364 16.36 8.65 -26.65
CA PHE A 364 15.17 8.00 -26.11
C PHE A 364 14.35 8.96 -25.25
N LEU A 365 15.01 9.70 -24.34
CA LEU A 365 14.32 10.66 -23.46
C LEU A 365 13.68 11.81 -24.24
N TRP A 366 14.29 12.27 -25.33
CA TRP A 366 13.70 13.29 -26.20
C TRP A 366 12.47 12.77 -26.95
N ILE A 367 12.53 11.54 -27.46
CA ILE A 367 11.37 10.90 -28.11
C ILE A 367 10.25 10.70 -27.10
N LEU A 368 10.58 10.22 -25.89
CA LEU A 368 9.62 10.03 -24.80
C LEU A 368 8.92 11.34 -24.42
N GLU A 369 9.68 12.43 -24.29
CA GLU A 369 9.11 13.75 -24.01
C GLU A 369 8.12 14.18 -25.10
N ALA A 370 8.52 14.06 -26.36
CA ALA A 370 7.69 14.42 -27.50
C ALA A 370 6.44 13.55 -27.62
N ASP A 371 6.53 12.25 -27.33
CA ASP A 371 5.39 11.33 -27.30
C ASP A 371 4.40 11.71 -26.20
N GLN A 372 4.88 11.88 -24.97
CA GLN A 372 4.04 12.23 -23.82
C GLN A 372 3.37 13.61 -23.93
N LYS A 373 3.93 14.51 -24.75
CA LYS A 373 3.42 15.87 -24.96
C LYS A 373 2.77 16.05 -26.34
N GLU A 374 2.62 14.96 -27.12
CA GLU A 374 2.05 14.93 -28.47
C GLU A 374 2.70 15.94 -29.45
N GLN A 375 4.02 16.11 -29.37
CA GLN A 375 4.80 17.09 -30.12
C GLN A 375 5.91 16.43 -30.95
N PHE A 376 5.57 15.42 -31.75
CA PHE A 376 6.52 14.67 -32.59
C PHE A 376 7.20 15.50 -33.69
N ASP A 377 6.57 16.61 -34.10
CA ASP A 377 7.03 17.45 -35.22
C ASP A 377 8.43 18.05 -34.98
N VAL A 378 8.86 18.13 -33.72
CA VAL A 378 10.17 18.66 -33.31
C VAL A 378 11.32 17.64 -33.48
N LEU A 379 11.00 16.35 -33.56
CA LEU A 379 11.99 15.28 -33.53
C LEU A 379 12.86 15.17 -34.79
N PRO A 380 12.36 15.35 -36.02
CA PRO A 380 13.19 15.26 -37.22
C PRO A 380 14.33 16.30 -37.26
N GLU A 381 14.06 17.53 -36.80
CA GLU A 381 15.09 18.58 -36.71
C GLU A 381 16.14 18.23 -35.64
N ARG A 382 15.69 17.67 -34.52
CA ARG A 382 16.54 17.36 -33.36
C ARG A 382 17.43 16.13 -33.56
N LEU A 383 16.87 15.06 -34.14
CA LEU A 383 17.56 13.78 -34.32
C LEU A 383 18.27 13.67 -35.67
N GLY A 384 17.93 14.51 -36.65
CA GLY A 384 18.60 14.57 -37.94
C GLY A 384 18.64 13.22 -38.66
N ALA A 385 19.85 12.78 -39.03
CA ALA A 385 20.07 11.54 -39.78
C ALA A 385 19.69 10.27 -38.98
N ASP A 386 19.75 10.34 -37.65
CA ASP A 386 19.53 9.20 -36.75
C ASP A 386 18.05 9.00 -36.40
N TYR A 387 17.17 9.90 -36.87
CA TYR A 387 15.74 9.92 -36.54
C TYR A 387 15.05 8.56 -36.74
N ALA A 388 15.24 7.93 -37.90
CA ALA A 388 14.56 6.67 -38.21
C ALA A 388 14.98 5.51 -37.30
N GLU A 389 16.28 5.43 -36.98
CA GLU A 389 16.84 4.40 -36.11
C GLU A 389 16.40 4.62 -34.65
N ALA A 390 16.47 5.86 -34.16
CA ALA A 390 16.07 6.20 -32.80
C ALA A 390 14.57 5.93 -32.54
N ILE A 391 13.70 6.25 -33.51
CA ILE A 391 12.26 5.94 -33.42
C ILE A 391 12.01 4.43 -33.44
N GLN A 392 12.77 3.67 -34.22
CA GLN A 392 12.65 2.21 -34.24
C GLN A 392 13.03 1.60 -32.89
N HIS A 393 14.14 2.04 -32.31
CA HIS A 393 14.59 1.59 -30.98
C HIS A 393 13.58 1.96 -29.87
N TYR A 394 13.03 3.18 -29.92
CA TYR A 394 11.96 3.60 -28.99
C TYR A 394 10.75 2.66 -29.06
N LYS A 395 10.30 2.32 -30.27
CA LYS A 395 9.16 1.41 -30.47
C LYS A 395 9.46 0.01 -29.96
N GLU A 396 10.67 -0.52 -30.18
CA GLU A 396 11.03 -1.85 -29.69
C GLU A 396 10.92 -1.94 -28.17
N LEU A 397 11.39 -0.93 -27.43
CA LEU A 397 11.23 -0.85 -25.98
C LEU A 397 9.76 -0.68 -25.54
N MET A 398 8.95 0.07 -26.30
CA MET A 398 7.53 0.29 -25.99
C MET A 398 6.63 -0.93 -26.26
N TYR A 399 6.97 -1.78 -27.24
CA TYR A 399 6.11 -2.87 -27.73
C TYR A 399 6.63 -4.28 -27.40
N HIS A 400 7.86 -4.42 -26.91
CA HIS A 400 8.45 -5.72 -26.53
C HIS A 400 9.01 -5.78 -25.09
N GLY A 401 8.78 -4.74 -24.29
CA GLY A 401 9.14 -4.66 -22.86
C GLY A 401 8.17 -5.35 -21.91
#